data_AF-A0AAD7JU14-F1
#
_entry.id   AF-A0AAD7JU14-F1
#
_cell.length_a   1.000
_cell.length_b   1.000
_cell.length_c   1.000
_cell.angle_alpha   90.00
_cell.angle_beta   90.00
_cell.angle_gamma   90.00
#
_symmetry.space_group_name_H-M   'P 1'
#
loop_
_entity.id
_entity.type
_entity.pdbx_description
1 polymer ?
#
loop_
_entity_poly.entity_id
_entity_poly.type
_entity_poly.pdbx_seq_one_letter_code
_entity_poly.pdbx_strand_id
1 'polypeptide(L)'
;MTSRAAALQYAVDPDVIKARSQFSGSDSSIHRRKIAFKESLLKRDASCIFTNTPPQFCEGTHIIAFHKGDEWFDLIVKNRPAPNEDKSTLTTVDGRRNGMLVGLEVHAVTESREVAVLQTPNPVLGVNDIPPRHNRALPDDIKYPDEQRYTLQWLHGDSPEVLARIPNNSDATFKKRTHLQKPSPMLLHYNYGAAAVKWWGHGASHLGISNRPTMPRPSAPVPAATGPTRTKRTATGQLNTSLQKRAGNVVGSGSGAQDGEAARDKELMDPDEIVMFFWSRNPAALERRKREAEDQTREQEERASRMEQWRESVIAI
;
A
#
# COMPACT_ATOMS: atom_id res chain seq x y z
N MET A 1 -1.46 -13.07 -34.62
CA MET A 1 -0.39 -12.70 -33.66
C MET A 1 -0.39 -11.21 -33.28
N THR A 2 -1.03 -10.32 -34.03
CA THR A 2 -1.13 -8.86 -33.76
C THR A 2 -1.89 -8.47 -32.48
N SER A 3 -2.80 -9.31 -31.97
CA SER A 3 -3.60 -9.01 -30.77
C SER A 3 -2.81 -8.99 -29.46
N ARG A 4 -1.73 -9.79 -29.33
CA ARG A 4 -1.02 -9.98 -28.05
C ARG A 4 -0.08 -8.81 -27.71
N ALA A 5 0.50 -8.17 -28.72
CA ALA A 5 1.37 -6.99 -28.56
C ALA A 5 0.57 -5.74 -28.18
N ALA A 6 -0.59 -5.51 -28.81
CA ALA A 6 -1.48 -4.39 -28.50
C ALA A 6 -2.00 -4.42 -27.05
N ALA A 7 -2.28 -5.61 -26.51
CA ALA A 7 -2.75 -5.77 -25.13
C ALA A 7 -1.71 -5.40 -24.05
N LEU A 8 -0.43 -5.32 -24.43
CA LEU A 8 0.66 -5.02 -23.49
C LEU A 8 1.06 -3.54 -23.48
N GLN A 9 0.65 -2.76 -24.48
CA GLN A 9 0.93 -1.32 -24.56
C GLN A 9 0.35 -0.54 -23.37
N TYR A 10 -0.76 -1.02 -22.81
CA TYR A 10 -1.44 -0.41 -21.67
C TYR A 10 -1.23 -1.19 -20.36
N ALA A 11 -0.29 -2.15 -20.33
CA ALA A 11 0.01 -2.89 -19.13
C ALA A 11 0.70 -1.98 -18.09
N VAL A 12 0.32 -2.15 -16.83
CA VAL A 12 1.04 -1.52 -15.73
C VAL A 12 2.24 -2.37 -15.39
N ASP A 13 3.44 -1.78 -15.41
CA ASP A 13 4.67 -2.42 -14.95
C ASP A 13 4.87 -2.13 -13.45
N PRO A 14 4.67 -3.11 -12.56
CA PRO A 14 4.84 -2.92 -11.12
C PRO A 14 6.25 -2.48 -10.73
N ASP A 15 7.28 -2.90 -11.49
CA ASP A 15 8.68 -2.58 -11.18
C ASP A 15 8.95 -1.08 -11.31
N VAL A 16 8.35 -0.46 -12.33
CA VAL A 16 8.48 0.99 -12.59
C VAL A 16 7.86 1.78 -11.46
N ILE A 17 6.68 1.36 -11.02
CA ILE A 17 5.96 2.05 -9.95
C ILE A 17 6.73 1.92 -8.65
N LYS A 18 7.25 0.72 -8.35
CA LYS A 18 8.08 0.49 -7.16
C LYS A 18 9.34 1.36 -7.18
N ALA A 19 10.00 1.49 -8.34
CA ALA A 19 11.16 2.35 -8.49
C ALA A 19 10.83 3.83 -8.25
N ARG A 20 9.65 4.29 -8.68
CA ARG A 20 9.19 5.69 -8.47
C ARG A 20 8.64 5.95 -7.07
N SER A 21 8.07 4.93 -6.44
CA SER A 21 7.44 5.03 -5.13
C SER A 21 8.44 5.06 -3.96
N GLN A 22 9.75 5.07 -4.24
CA GLN A 22 10.78 5.13 -3.20
C GLN A 22 10.66 6.44 -2.41
N PHE A 23 10.15 6.31 -1.18
CA PHE A 23 9.88 7.45 -0.32
C PHE A 23 11.17 8.04 0.25
N SER A 24 11.63 9.17 -0.30
CA SER A 24 12.75 9.96 0.26
C SER A 24 12.24 10.93 1.34
N GLY A 25 11.76 10.39 2.45
CA GLY A 25 11.40 11.17 3.64
C GLY A 25 12.51 11.13 4.68
N SER A 26 12.75 12.22 5.39
CA SER A 26 13.59 12.16 6.60
C SER A 26 12.87 11.41 7.73
N ASP A 27 13.62 10.77 8.64
CA ASP A 27 13.04 10.02 9.77
C ASP A 27 12.06 10.85 10.61
N SER A 28 12.38 12.13 10.82
CA SER A 28 11.53 13.07 11.56
C SER A 28 10.22 13.41 10.84
N SER A 29 10.20 13.35 9.50
CA SER A 29 8.96 13.50 8.72
C SER A 29 8.09 12.25 8.79
N ILE A 30 8.71 11.06 8.70
CA ILE A 30 8.01 9.76 8.76
C ILE A 30 7.38 9.57 10.14
N HIS A 31 8.11 9.87 11.22
CA HIS A 31 7.60 9.74 12.57
C HIS A 31 6.37 10.63 12.83
N ARG A 32 6.41 11.90 12.40
CA ARG A 32 5.27 12.82 12.52
C ARG A 32 4.05 12.34 11.75
N ARG A 33 4.23 11.80 10.53
CA ARG A 33 3.14 11.21 9.74
C ARG A 33 2.53 10.01 10.45
N LYS A 34 3.35 9.09 11.00
CA LYS A 34 2.86 7.93 11.77
C LYS A 34 2.01 8.35 12.99
N ILE A 35 2.44 9.37 13.73
CA ILE A 35 1.66 9.92 14.86
C ILE A 35 0.33 10.49 14.37
N ALA A 36 0.36 11.38 13.38
CA ALA A 36 -0.84 12.01 12.84
C ALA A 36 -1.83 10.97 12.28
N PHE A 37 -1.32 9.93 11.62
CA PHE A 37 -2.12 8.82 11.12
C PHE A 37 -2.80 8.05 12.27
N LYS A 38 -2.04 7.65 13.29
CA LYS A 38 -2.57 6.98 14.50
C LYS A 38 -3.64 7.83 15.19
N GLU A 39 -3.39 9.12 15.40
CA GLU A 39 -4.35 10.06 16.00
C GLU A 39 -5.63 10.18 15.15
N SER A 40 -5.48 10.18 13.82
CA SER A 40 -6.63 10.23 12.91
C SER A 40 -7.50 8.97 13.03
N LEU A 41 -6.89 7.80 13.24
CA LEU A 41 -7.57 6.52 13.41
C LEU A 41 -8.24 6.43 14.78
N LEU A 42 -7.59 6.92 15.83
CA LEU A 42 -8.12 6.94 17.20
C LEU A 42 -9.48 7.64 17.29
N LYS A 43 -9.70 8.69 16.49
CA LYS A 43 -11.00 9.40 16.40
C LYS A 43 -12.15 8.50 15.93
N ARG A 44 -11.87 7.48 15.13
CA ARG A 44 -12.85 6.51 14.59
C ARG A 44 -12.88 5.20 15.38
N ASP A 45 -11.72 4.71 15.79
CA ASP A 45 -11.55 3.34 16.29
C ASP A 45 -11.60 3.25 17.82
N ALA A 46 -11.25 4.34 18.52
CA ALA A 46 -11.14 4.46 19.99
C ALA A 46 -10.12 3.54 20.68
N SER A 47 -9.92 2.30 20.23
CA SER A 47 -8.96 1.31 20.72
C SER A 47 -8.62 0.29 19.61
N CYS A 48 -7.92 -0.81 19.91
CA CYS A 48 -7.76 -1.86 18.90
C CYS A 48 -9.12 -2.41 18.47
N ILE A 49 -9.41 -2.31 17.17
CA ILE A 49 -10.72 -2.69 16.64
C ILE A 49 -11.03 -4.18 16.80
N PHE A 50 -10.05 -5.07 16.98
CA PHE A 50 -10.24 -6.52 17.06
C PHE A 50 -10.10 -7.13 18.46
N THR A 51 -9.30 -6.53 19.35
CA THR A 51 -9.00 -7.08 20.68
C THR A 51 -9.38 -6.15 21.84
N ASN A 52 -9.81 -4.91 21.57
CA ASN A 52 -10.02 -3.85 22.58
C ASN A 52 -8.76 -3.49 23.38
N THR A 53 -7.57 -3.85 22.87
CA THR A 53 -6.30 -3.41 23.43
C THR A 53 -6.29 -1.88 23.57
N PRO A 54 -5.88 -1.33 24.74
CA PRO A 54 -5.87 0.11 24.96
C PRO A 54 -5.01 0.90 23.93
N PRO A 55 -5.38 2.14 23.60
CA PRO A 55 -4.71 2.94 22.55
C PRO A 55 -3.20 3.15 22.71
N GLN A 56 -2.70 3.16 23.94
CA GLN A 56 -1.27 3.28 24.23
C GLN A 56 -0.46 2.06 23.75
N PHE A 57 -1.10 0.90 23.61
CA PHE A 57 -0.52 -0.34 23.09
C PHE A 57 -0.99 -0.65 21.66
N CYS A 58 -1.54 0.35 20.98
CA CYS A 58 -1.99 0.23 19.60
C CYS A 58 -1.12 1.04 18.64
N GLU A 59 -1.10 0.61 17.38
CA GLU A 59 -0.49 1.33 16.27
C GLU A 59 -1.50 1.49 15.13
N GLY A 60 -1.30 2.52 14.31
CA GLY A 60 -2.03 2.64 13.06
C GLY A 60 -1.41 1.69 12.04
N THR A 61 -2.15 0.64 11.67
CA THR A 61 -1.73 -0.25 10.58
C THR A 61 -2.36 0.22 9.28
N HIS A 62 -1.56 0.30 8.23
CA HIS A 62 -2.05 0.59 6.88
C HIS A 62 -2.50 -0.69 6.19
N ILE A 63 -3.60 -0.63 5.45
CA ILE A 63 -4.10 -1.74 4.62
C ILE A 63 -3.19 -1.90 3.39
N ILE A 64 -2.95 -0.80 2.68
CA ILE A 64 -1.88 -0.68 1.69
C ILE A 64 -0.69 -0.03 2.37
N ALA A 65 0.41 -0.78 2.47
CA ALA A 65 1.55 -0.40 3.27
C ALA A 65 2.10 0.99 2.91
N PHE A 66 2.42 1.78 3.93
CA PHE A 66 2.95 3.15 3.79
C PHE A 66 4.13 3.26 2.82
N HIS A 67 5.05 2.29 2.86
CA HIS A 67 6.25 2.29 2.02
C HIS A 67 5.96 2.09 0.51
N LYS A 68 4.75 1.66 0.14
CA LYS A 68 4.33 1.57 -1.27
C LYS A 68 3.99 2.93 -1.87
N GLY A 69 3.78 3.97 -1.05
CA GLY A 69 3.57 5.34 -1.49
C GLY A 69 2.21 5.63 -2.13
N ASP A 70 1.97 6.91 -2.41
CA ASP A 70 0.70 7.40 -2.97
C ASP A 70 0.49 6.96 -4.43
N GLU A 71 1.56 6.81 -5.24
CA GLU A 71 1.43 6.38 -6.64
C GLU A 71 0.88 4.95 -6.74
N TRP A 72 1.40 4.02 -5.94
CA TRP A 72 0.87 2.66 -5.85
C TRP A 72 -0.58 2.65 -5.35
N PHE A 73 -0.86 3.45 -4.32
CA PHE A 73 -2.19 3.59 -3.77
C PHE A 73 -3.20 4.07 -4.82
N ASP A 74 -2.88 5.13 -5.56
CA ASP A 74 -3.70 5.69 -6.64
C ASP A 74 -3.99 4.67 -7.73
N LEU A 75 -2.99 3.86 -8.08
CA LEU A 75 -3.18 2.80 -9.08
C LEU A 75 -4.20 1.77 -8.63
N ILE A 76 -4.19 1.37 -7.35
CA ILE A 76 -5.22 0.47 -6.80
C ILE A 76 -6.59 1.13 -6.94
N VAL A 77 -6.71 2.37 -6.47
CA VAL A 77 -7.99 3.11 -6.43
C VAL A 77 -8.57 3.30 -7.83
N LYS A 78 -7.74 3.70 -8.80
CA LYS A 78 -8.17 3.94 -10.19
C LYS A 78 -8.56 2.65 -10.90
N ASN A 79 -7.78 1.57 -10.73
CA ASN A 79 -7.96 0.38 -11.52
C ASN A 79 -9.04 -0.57 -11.00
N ARG A 80 -9.40 -0.50 -9.71
CA ARG A 80 -10.34 -1.47 -9.12
C ARG A 80 -11.79 -1.00 -9.15
N PRO A 81 -12.74 -1.78 -9.70
CA PRO A 81 -14.17 -1.46 -9.58
C PRO A 81 -14.61 -1.45 -8.11
N ALA A 82 -15.36 -0.41 -7.71
CA ALA A 82 -15.91 -0.28 -6.37
C ALA A 82 -17.26 0.45 -6.44
N PRO A 83 -18.33 -0.25 -6.91
CA PRO A 83 -19.61 0.40 -7.21
C PRO A 83 -20.29 0.99 -5.96
N ASN A 84 -20.01 0.42 -4.79
CA ASN A 84 -20.64 0.81 -3.52
C ASN A 84 -19.72 1.67 -2.65
N GLU A 85 -18.69 2.29 -3.23
CA GLU A 85 -17.70 3.03 -2.48
C GLU A 85 -17.30 4.32 -3.19
N ASP A 86 -17.40 5.43 -2.47
CA ASP A 86 -16.90 6.72 -2.94
C ASP A 86 -15.37 6.77 -2.86
N LYS A 87 -14.74 6.65 -4.03
CA LYS A 87 -13.29 6.70 -4.20
C LYS A 87 -12.70 8.11 -4.05
N SER A 88 -13.51 9.18 -4.12
CA SER A 88 -13.00 10.55 -3.98
C SER A 88 -12.40 10.81 -2.59
N THR A 89 -12.76 9.97 -1.61
CA THR A 89 -12.24 9.99 -0.24
C THR A 89 -10.92 9.21 -0.07
N LEU A 90 -10.47 8.51 -1.11
CA LEU A 90 -9.25 7.69 -1.13
C LEU A 90 -8.16 8.42 -1.92
N THR A 91 -7.60 9.47 -1.30
CA THR A 91 -6.65 10.38 -1.98
C THR A 91 -5.18 10.18 -1.60
N THR A 92 -4.89 9.50 -0.50
CA THR A 92 -3.52 9.30 -0.01
C THR A 92 -3.42 8.03 0.81
N VAL A 93 -2.21 7.45 0.83
CA VAL A 93 -1.83 6.29 1.64
C VAL A 93 -2.07 6.55 3.14
N ASP A 94 -1.91 7.78 3.64
CA ASP A 94 -2.23 8.11 5.05
C ASP A 94 -3.70 8.42 5.29
N GLY A 95 -4.57 8.16 4.31
CA GLY A 95 -6.00 8.32 4.47
C GLY A 95 -6.54 7.36 5.52
N ARG A 96 -7.42 7.84 6.40
CA ARG A 96 -8.04 7.03 7.48
C ARG A 96 -8.68 5.73 6.97
N ARG A 97 -9.20 5.72 5.74
CA ARG A 97 -9.83 4.54 5.12
C ARG A 97 -8.84 3.49 4.65
N ASN A 98 -7.56 3.85 4.51
CA ASN A 98 -6.43 2.95 4.29
C ASN A 98 -5.83 2.45 5.60
N GLY A 99 -6.49 2.61 6.75
CA GLY A 99 -5.90 2.21 8.02
C GLY A 99 -6.89 1.74 9.07
N MET A 100 -6.32 1.11 10.09
CA MET A 100 -7.00 0.56 11.26
C MET A 100 -6.12 0.77 12.49
N LEU A 101 -6.71 1.10 13.64
CA LEU A 101 -6.01 1.08 14.91
C LEU A 101 -6.01 -0.36 15.46
N VAL A 102 -4.83 -0.96 15.61
CA VAL A 102 -4.68 -2.35 16.05
C VAL A 102 -3.62 -2.50 17.14
N GLY A 103 -3.75 -3.50 18.01
CA GLY A 103 -2.75 -3.83 19.01
C GLY A 103 -1.46 -4.37 18.38
N LEU A 104 -0.33 -4.29 19.08
CA LEU A 104 0.99 -4.70 18.55
C LEU A 104 1.02 -6.12 17.97
N GLU A 105 0.39 -7.09 18.63
CA GLU A 105 0.35 -8.48 18.13
C GLU A 105 -0.48 -8.60 16.83
N VAL A 106 -1.65 -7.95 16.77
CA VAL A 106 -2.49 -7.91 15.57
C VAL A 106 -1.78 -7.18 14.44
N HIS A 107 -1.00 -6.13 14.75
CA HIS A 107 -0.19 -5.43 13.77
C HIS A 107 0.83 -6.37 13.12
N ALA A 108 1.58 -7.12 13.92
CA ALA A 108 2.59 -8.05 13.43
C ALA A 108 2.01 -9.11 12.49
N VAL A 109 0.89 -9.75 12.87
CA VAL A 109 0.25 -10.79 12.02
C VAL A 109 -0.45 -10.21 10.78
N THR A 110 -0.85 -8.93 10.83
CA THR A 110 -1.38 -8.21 9.66
C THR A 110 -0.26 -7.87 8.68
N GLU A 111 0.90 -7.42 9.17
CA GLU A 111 2.07 -7.12 8.35
C GLU A 111 2.65 -8.39 7.70
N SER A 112 2.70 -9.50 8.45
CA SER A 112 3.07 -10.82 7.91
C SER A 112 1.97 -11.44 7.05
N ARG A 113 0.78 -10.85 6.97
CA ARG A 113 -0.41 -11.34 6.23
C ARG A 113 -0.90 -12.71 6.67
N GLU A 114 -0.56 -13.16 7.86
CA GLU A 114 -1.14 -14.36 8.47
C GLU A 114 -2.65 -14.20 8.66
N VAL A 115 -3.09 -12.96 8.86
CA VAL A 115 -4.49 -12.58 8.88
C VAL A 115 -4.85 -11.60 7.76
N ALA A 116 -6.12 -11.62 7.37
CA ALA A 116 -6.72 -10.59 6.53
C ALA A 116 -8.10 -10.21 7.07
N VAL A 117 -8.57 -9.01 6.72
CA VAL A 117 -9.89 -8.54 7.13
C VAL A 117 -10.85 -8.68 5.96
N LEU A 118 -11.91 -9.46 6.16
CA LEU A 118 -13.00 -9.64 5.21
C LEU A 118 -14.17 -8.75 5.58
N GLN A 119 -14.54 -7.82 4.70
CA GLN A 119 -15.76 -7.04 4.86
C GLN A 119 -16.94 -7.76 4.21
N THR A 120 -18.06 -7.88 4.95
CA THR A 120 -19.35 -8.37 4.44
C THR A 120 -20.48 -7.41 4.79
N PRO A 121 -21.55 -7.32 3.97
CA PRO A 121 -21.71 -8.01 2.69
C PRO A 121 -20.74 -7.46 1.64
N ASN A 122 -20.32 -8.33 0.73
CA ASN A 122 -19.56 -8.02 -0.48
C ASN A 122 -20.24 -8.72 -1.69
N PRO A 123 -19.77 -8.55 -2.94
CA PRO A 123 -20.45 -9.11 -4.11
C PRO A 123 -20.59 -10.64 -4.13
N VAL A 124 -19.87 -11.36 -3.27
CA VAL A 124 -19.86 -12.83 -3.22
C VAL A 124 -20.49 -13.35 -1.93
N LEU A 125 -20.24 -12.68 -0.80
CA LEU A 125 -20.61 -13.15 0.54
C LEU A 125 -21.51 -12.14 1.25
N GLY A 126 -22.60 -12.63 1.81
CA GLY A 126 -23.42 -11.95 2.79
C GLY A 126 -22.81 -11.99 4.20
N VAL A 127 -23.48 -11.32 5.13
CA VAL A 127 -23.07 -11.23 6.55
C VAL A 127 -23.16 -12.59 7.27
N ASN A 128 -24.14 -13.41 6.87
CA ASN A 128 -24.46 -14.70 7.47
C ASN A 128 -23.62 -15.85 6.92
N ASP A 129 -22.88 -15.64 5.81
CA ASP A 129 -21.98 -16.65 5.25
C ASP A 129 -20.67 -16.78 6.05
N ILE A 130 -20.43 -15.85 6.96
CA ILE A 130 -19.26 -15.84 7.83
C ILE A 130 -19.66 -16.41 9.19
N PRO A 131 -18.88 -17.36 9.77
CA PRO A 131 -19.14 -17.90 11.10
C PRO A 131 -19.42 -16.81 12.15
N PRO A 132 -20.19 -17.14 13.20
CA PRO A 132 -20.42 -16.22 14.30
C PRO A 132 -19.12 -15.68 14.87
N ARG A 133 -19.12 -14.38 15.19
CA ARG A 133 -17.96 -13.70 15.73
C ARG A 133 -17.52 -14.29 17.07
N HIS A 134 -16.24 -14.11 17.39
CA HIS A 134 -15.76 -14.35 18.75
C HIS A 134 -16.48 -13.43 19.77
N ASN A 135 -16.90 -14.00 20.89
CA ASN A 135 -17.60 -13.26 21.95
C ASN A 135 -16.60 -12.56 22.87
N ARG A 136 -16.71 -11.24 22.98
CA ARG A 136 -15.91 -10.42 23.90
C ARG A 136 -16.74 -9.29 24.49
N ALA A 137 -16.39 -8.88 25.72
CA ALA A 137 -16.96 -7.71 26.36
C ALA A 137 -16.52 -6.44 25.61
N LEU A 138 -17.46 -5.53 25.35
CA LEU A 138 -17.20 -4.26 24.70
C LEU A 138 -17.33 -3.11 25.71
N PRO A 139 -16.39 -2.15 25.71
CA PRO A 139 -16.60 -0.85 26.33
C PRO A 139 -17.85 -0.12 25.80
N ASP A 140 -18.43 0.73 26.64
CA ASP A 140 -19.66 1.47 26.32
C ASP A 140 -19.51 2.45 25.16
N ASP A 141 -18.30 2.86 24.80
CA ASP A 141 -18.04 3.85 23.77
C ASP A 141 -17.78 3.24 22.38
N ILE A 142 -17.76 1.91 22.24
CA ILE A 142 -17.58 1.21 20.97
C ILE A 142 -18.71 0.22 20.66
N LYS A 143 -18.94 -0.06 19.38
CA LYS A 143 -19.90 -1.06 18.93
C LYS A 143 -19.48 -1.75 17.64
N TYR A 144 -20.05 -2.93 17.39
CA TYR A 144 -20.04 -3.53 16.06
C TYR A 144 -20.87 -2.67 15.10
N PRO A 145 -20.52 -2.60 13.81
CA PRO A 145 -21.40 -2.01 12.80
C PRO A 145 -22.68 -2.82 12.66
N ASP A 146 -23.80 -2.15 12.39
CA ASP A 146 -25.12 -2.79 12.41
C ASP A 146 -25.40 -3.64 11.15
N GLU A 147 -25.01 -3.13 9.97
CA GLU A 147 -25.32 -3.74 8.66
C GLU A 147 -24.11 -4.38 7.97
N GLN A 148 -22.93 -4.29 8.60
CA GLN A 148 -21.67 -4.71 8.00
C GLN A 148 -20.80 -5.42 9.04
N ARG A 149 -20.04 -6.42 8.60
CA ARG A 149 -19.01 -7.06 9.42
C ARG A 149 -17.65 -6.81 8.79
N TYR A 150 -16.65 -6.62 9.65
CA TYR A 150 -15.24 -6.51 9.29
C TYR A 150 -14.54 -7.60 10.08
N THR A 151 -14.40 -8.76 9.47
CA THR A 151 -14.01 -9.99 10.17
C THR A 151 -12.52 -10.24 9.98
N LEU A 152 -11.76 -10.30 11.07
CA LEU A 152 -10.36 -10.76 11.03
C LEU A 152 -10.34 -12.27 10.86
N GLN A 153 -9.72 -12.74 9.78
CA GLN A 153 -9.62 -14.15 9.42
C GLN A 153 -8.17 -14.58 9.32
N TRP A 154 -7.85 -15.69 9.97
CA TRP A 154 -6.58 -16.37 9.82
C TRP A 154 -6.53 -17.12 8.49
N LEU A 155 -5.47 -16.85 7.72
CA LEU A 155 -5.15 -17.51 6.46
C LEU A 155 -3.96 -18.47 6.62
N HIS A 156 -3.09 -18.17 7.57
CA HIS A 156 -1.91 -18.96 7.94
C HIS A 156 -1.51 -18.67 9.38
N GLY A 157 -0.92 -19.65 10.07
CA GLY A 157 -0.53 -19.51 11.47
C GLY A 157 -1.67 -19.92 12.40
N ASP A 158 -1.51 -21.07 13.04
CA ASP A 158 -2.52 -21.69 13.89
C ASP A 158 -1.96 -22.07 15.27
N SER A 159 -0.90 -21.39 15.71
CA SER A 159 -0.37 -21.58 17.05
C SER A 159 -1.50 -21.33 18.07
N PRO A 160 -1.85 -22.32 18.90
CA PRO A 160 -2.93 -22.19 19.88
C PRO A 160 -2.74 -21.00 20.81
N GLU A 161 -1.49 -20.66 21.12
CA GLU A 161 -1.15 -19.51 21.98
C GLU A 161 -1.51 -18.18 21.34
N VAL A 162 -1.31 -18.04 20.04
CA VAL A 162 -1.63 -16.80 19.31
C VAL A 162 -3.13 -16.72 19.07
N LEU A 163 -3.78 -17.83 18.72
CA LEU A 163 -5.24 -17.90 18.55
C LEU A 163 -6.00 -17.61 19.85
N ALA A 164 -5.41 -17.90 21.02
CA ALA A 164 -6.00 -17.54 22.31
C ALA A 164 -6.04 -16.02 22.54
N ARG A 165 -5.08 -15.27 21.98
CA ARG A 165 -4.99 -13.80 22.10
C ARG A 165 -5.68 -13.06 20.95
N ILE A 166 -5.66 -13.64 19.76
CA ILE A 166 -6.26 -13.12 18.54
C ILE A 166 -7.16 -14.22 17.95
N PRO A 167 -8.37 -14.38 18.48
CA PRO A 167 -9.29 -15.42 18.02
C PRO A 167 -9.65 -15.23 16.55
N ASN A 168 -9.80 -16.35 15.83
CA ASN A 168 -10.31 -16.33 14.47
C ASN A 168 -11.75 -15.81 14.44
N ASN A 169 -12.13 -15.19 13.33
CA ASN A 169 -13.43 -14.54 13.14
C ASN A 169 -13.73 -13.47 14.20
N SER A 170 -12.73 -12.67 14.55
CA SER A 170 -12.92 -11.50 15.41
C SER A 170 -13.48 -10.34 14.59
N ASP A 171 -14.68 -9.87 14.93
CA ASP A 171 -15.30 -8.73 14.26
C ASP A 171 -14.74 -7.40 14.79
N ALA A 172 -14.50 -6.47 13.87
CA ALA A 172 -14.06 -5.13 14.21
C ALA A 172 -15.14 -4.32 14.92
N THR A 173 -14.73 -3.52 15.90
CA THR A 173 -15.55 -2.52 16.59
C THR A 173 -15.07 -1.11 16.29
N PHE A 174 -15.99 -0.16 16.31
CA PHE A 174 -15.69 1.25 16.09
C PHE A 174 -16.36 2.11 17.15
N LYS A 175 -15.86 3.34 17.33
CA LYS A 175 -16.44 4.31 18.25
C LYS A 175 -17.93 4.52 17.95
N LYS A 176 -18.75 4.68 18.98
CA LYS A 176 -20.16 5.08 18.85
C LYS A 176 -20.24 6.55 18.43
N ARG A 177 -21.35 6.94 17.79
CA ARG A 177 -21.69 8.34 17.46
C ARG A 177 -20.61 9.04 16.62
N THR A 178 -19.88 8.31 15.79
CA THR A 178 -18.98 8.89 14.79
C THR A 178 -19.52 8.62 13.39
N HIS A 179 -19.44 9.63 12.54
CA HIS A 179 -19.77 9.53 11.10
C HIS A 179 -18.52 9.29 10.25
N LEU A 180 -17.37 9.07 10.89
CA LEU A 180 -16.12 8.83 10.18
C LEU A 180 -16.17 7.51 9.41
N GLN A 181 -15.77 7.57 8.14
CA GLN A 181 -15.81 6.41 7.28
C GLN A 181 -14.87 5.30 7.77
N LYS A 182 -15.41 4.07 7.76
CA LYS A 182 -14.73 2.84 8.13
C LYS A 182 -13.65 2.47 7.09
N PRO A 183 -12.79 1.47 7.39
CA PRO A 183 -11.83 0.94 6.42
C PRO A 183 -12.49 0.66 5.08
N SER A 184 -11.78 0.99 4.00
CA SER A 184 -12.27 0.82 2.63
C SER A 184 -12.50 -0.66 2.31
N PRO A 185 -13.73 -1.10 1.98
CA PRO A 185 -13.97 -2.46 1.49
C PRO A 185 -13.09 -2.81 0.29
N MET A 186 -12.92 -1.88 -0.65
CA MET A 186 -12.06 -2.07 -1.82
C MET A 186 -10.60 -2.33 -1.42
N LEU A 187 -10.04 -1.61 -0.46
CA LEU A 187 -8.66 -1.85 -0.02
C LEU A 187 -8.54 -3.13 0.81
N LEU A 188 -9.55 -3.44 1.64
CA LEU A 188 -9.57 -4.68 2.41
C LEU A 188 -9.59 -5.91 1.51
N HIS A 189 -10.45 -5.92 0.47
CA HIS A 189 -10.44 -7.00 -0.52
C HIS A 189 -9.12 -7.05 -1.31
N TYR A 190 -8.34 -5.96 -1.37
CA TYR A 190 -7.02 -5.93 -2.05
C TYR A 190 -6.05 -6.71 -1.18
N ASN A 191 -5.96 -6.31 0.08
CA ASN A 191 -5.10 -6.96 1.04
C ASN A 191 -5.48 -8.43 1.26
N TYR A 192 -6.77 -8.77 1.28
CA TYR A 192 -7.22 -10.16 1.37
C TYR A 192 -6.74 -11.01 0.19
N GLY A 193 -6.90 -10.52 -1.04
CA GLY A 193 -6.39 -11.21 -2.23
C GLY A 193 -4.87 -11.38 -2.18
N ALA A 194 -4.16 -10.35 -1.72
CA ALA A 194 -2.70 -10.38 -1.65
C ALA A 194 -2.19 -11.30 -0.52
N ALA A 195 -2.93 -11.42 0.58
CA ALA A 195 -2.65 -12.38 1.64
C ALA A 195 -2.97 -13.82 1.20
N ALA A 196 -4.07 -14.03 0.47
CA ALA A 196 -4.40 -15.33 -0.11
C ALA A 196 -3.34 -15.78 -1.15
N VAL A 197 -2.85 -14.87 -2.00
CA VAL A 197 -1.75 -15.18 -2.93
C VAL A 197 -0.47 -15.56 -2.17
N LYS A 198 -0.17 -14.88 -1.05
CA LYS A 198 1.02 -15.21 -0.26
C LYS A 198 0.99 -16.66 0.27
N TRP A 199 -0.15 -17.08 0.80
CA TRP A 199 -0.24 -18.35 1.53
C TRP A 199 -0.79 -19.52 0.71
N TRP A 200 -1.63 -19.25 -0.27
CA TRP A 200 -2.30 -20.27 -1.10
C TRP A 200 -1.95 -20.14 -2.59
N GLY A 201 -1.21 -19.09 -2.97
CA GLY A 201 -0.80 -18.89 -4.35
C GLY A 201 0.30 -19.88 -4.74
N HIS A 202 0.24 -20.32 -6.00
CA HIS A 202 1.25 -21.17 -6.63
C HIS A 202 1.69 -20.57 -7.95
N GLY A 203 2.89 -20.92 -8.41
CA GLY A 203 3.40 -20.48 -9.72
C GLY A 203 3.87 -19.02 -9.79
N ALA A 204 4.06 -18.34 -8.64
CA ALA A 204 4.60 -16.98 -8.59
C ALA A 204 5.98 -16.87 -9.28
N SER A 205 6.77 -17.94 -9.29
CA SER A 205 8.05 -18.03 -10.02
C SER A 205 7.89 -17.84 -11.54
N HIS A 206 6.77 -18.24 -12.12
CA HIS A 206 6.47 -18.01 -13.54
C HIS A 206 6.08 -16.56 -13.85
N LEU A 207 5.82 -15.76 -12.83
CA LEU A 207 5.56 -14.33 -12.94
C LEU A 207 6.82 -13.50 -12.66
N GLY A 208 8.01 -14.08 -12.56
CA GLY A 208 9.27 -13.33 -12.45
C GLY A 208 9.53 -12.43 -13.67
N ILE A 209 10.43 -11.45 -13.52
CA ILE A 209 10.80 -10.52 -14.62
C ILE A 209 11.39 -11.32 -15.80
N SER A 210 12.25 -12.30 -15.50
CA SER A 210 12.81 -13.24 -16.47
C SER A 210 11.76 -13.97 -17.33
N ASN A 211 10.54 -14.16 -16.81
CA ASN A 211 9.44 -14.86 -17.50
C ASN A 211 8.42 -13.91 -18.14
N ARG A 212 8.65 -12.58 -18.11
CA ARG A 212 7.79 -11.55 -18.69
C ARG A 212 8.47 -10.78 -19.84
N PRO A 213 8.97 -11.44 -20.90
CA PRO A 213 9.83 -10.82 -21.92
C PRO A 213 9.17 -9.71 -22.76
N THR A 214 7.88 -9.45 -22.61
CA THR A 214 7.11 -8.56 -23.48
C THR A 214 6.41 -7.40 -22.78
N MET A 215 6.58 -7.18 -21.47
CA MET A 215 6.05 -5.94 -20.88
C MET A 215 6.96 -4.77 -21.29
N PRO A 216 6.43 -3.77 -22.02
CA PRO A 216 7.21 -2.59 -22.37
C PRO A 216 7.62 -1.89 -21.08
N ARG A 217 8.92 -1.90 -20.78
CA ARG A 217 9.45 -1.02 -19.74
C ARG A 217 9.40 0.40 -20.29
N PRO A 218 8.77 1.35 -19.58
CA PRO A 218 8.97 2.76 -19.84
C PRO A 218 10.48 3.03 -19.90
N SER A 219 10.89 3.87 -20.84
CA SER A 219 12.25 4.38 -20.90
C SER A 219 12.67 4.83 -19.51
N ALA A 220 13.87 4.43 -19.07
CA ALA A 220 14.40 4.90 -17.80
C ALA A 220 14.25 6.43 -17.75
N PRO A 221 13.73 7.00 -16.65
CA PRO A 221 13.56 8.45 -16.56
C PRO A 221 14.91 9.08 -16.87
N VAL A 222 14.94 9.97 -17.86
CA VAL A 222 16.15 10.72 -18.22
C VAL A 222 16.63 11.37 -16.91
N PRO A 223 17.87 11.12 -16.47
CA PRO A 223 18.38 11.72 -15.24
C PRO A 223 18.07 13.21 -15.28
N ALA A 224 17.37 13.70 -14.25
CA ALA A 224 17.06 15.13 -14.15
C ALA A 224 18.36 15.87 -14.43
N ALA A 225 18.35 16.73 -15.45
CA ALA A 225 19.54 17.46 -15.86
C ALA A 225 20.16 18.05 -14.60
N THR A 226 21.32 17.52 -14.20
CA THR A 226 22.05 18.02 -13.05
C THR A 226 22.32 19.47 -13.37
N GLY A 227 21.52 20.35 -12.79
CA GLY A 227 21.71 21.79 -12.91
C GLY A 227 23.17 22.10 -12.57
N PRO A 228 23.72 23.21 -13.10
CA PRO A 228 25.13 23.53 -13.03
C PRO A 228 25.66 23.25 -11.62
N THR A 229 26.55 22.26 -11.54
CA THR A 229 27.16 21.79 -10.31
C THR A 229 27.71 23.02 -9.60
N ARG A 230 27.04 23.45 -8.54
CA ARG A 230 27.48 24.59 -7.74
C ARG A 230 28.80 24.17 -7.12
N THR A 231 29.91 24.58 -7.75
CA THR A 231 31.28 24.31 -7.33
C THR A 231 31.39 24.74 -5.89
N LYS A 232 31.40 23.79 -4.96
CA LYS A 232 31.70 24.08 -3.56
C LYS A 232 33.13 24.60 -3.54
N ARG A 233 33.30 25.91 -3.34
CA ARG A 233 34.60 26.50 -2.98
C ARG A 233 35.09 25.76 -1.75
N THR A 234 36.14 24.97 -1.93
CA THR A 234 36.99 24.47 -0.85
C THR A 234 37.62 25.68 -0.17
N ALA A 235 37.02 26.13 0.92
CA ALA A 235 37.72 26.97 1.89
C ALA A 235 38.63 26.05 2.71
N THR A 236 39.89 25.99 2.30
CA THR A 236 41.01 25.61 3.17
C THR A 236 41.00 26.55 4.38
N GLY A 237 40.57 26.04 5.51
CA GLY A 237 40.63 26.70 6.81
C GLY A 237 40.91 25.64 7.86
N GLN A 238 42.18 25.59 8.29
CA GLN A 238 42.68 24.80 9.41
C GLN A 238 41.81 25.01 10.66
N LEU A 239 41.53 23.95 11.40
CA LEU A 239 41.50 24.01 12.87
C LEU A 239 41.67 22.61 13.46
N ASN A 240 42.58 22.57 14.43
CA ASN A 240 43.14 21.39 15.07
C ASN A 240 42.17 20.74 16.08
N THR A 241 42.38 19.44 16.29
CA THR A 241 42.30 18.66 17.54
C THR A 241 41.27 19.05 18.62
N SER A 242 40.42 18.10 19.02
CA SER A 242 40.57 17.46 20.35
C SER A 242 39.74 16.18 20.48
N LEU A 243 40.33 15.23 21.21
CA LEU A 243 39.83 13.94 21.65
C LEU A 243 38.89 14.09 22.86
N GLN A 244 37.82 13.29 22.89
CA GLN A 244 37.19 12.63 24.07
C GLN A 244 35.99 11.85 23.52
N LYS A 245 35.92 10.51 23.43
CA LYS A 245 36.17 9.39 24.37
C LYS A 245 35.26 9.39 25.61
N ARG A 246 34.08 8.77 25.49
CA ARG A 246 33.32 8.00 26.50
C ARG A 246 32.17 7.28 25.77
N ALA A 247 32.25 5.98 25.50
CA ALA A 247 32.05 4.82 26.39
C ALA A 247 30.57 4.54 26.72
N GLY A 248 30.11 3.35 26.34
CA GLY A 248 28.77 2.79 26.60
C GLY A 248 28.36 1.74 25.54
N ASN A 249 29.12 0.65 25.39
CA ASN A 249 28.69 -0.70 25.82
C ASN A 249 27.26 -1.09 25.42
N VAL A 250 27.10 -1.73 24.26
CA VAL A 250 26.10 -2.80 24.07
C VAL A 250 26.81 -3.97 23.40
N VAL A 251 26.65 -5.12 24.05
CA VAL A 251 27.28 -6.40 23.81
C VAL A 251 26.85 -6.97 22.47
N GLY A 252 27.84 -7.41 21.69
CA GLY A 252 27.62 -8.16 20.47
C GLY A 252 27.14 -9.58 20.75
N SER A 253 26.23 -10.06 19.92
CA SER A 253 26.09 -11.48 19.62
C SER A 253 26.23 -11.63 18.12
N GLY A 254 27.26 -12.36 17.70
CA GLY A 254 27.71 -12.48 16.32
C GLY A 254 26.75 -13.30 15.47
N SER A 255 26.64 -12.92 14.21
CA SER A 255 26.20 -13.78 13.12
C SER A 255 27.26 -13.68 12.02
N GLY A 256 28.06 -14.73 11.92
CA GLY A 256 29.01 -14.92 10.84
C GLY A 256 28.31 -15.26 9.55
N ALA A 257 28.85 -14.71 8.45
CA ALA A 257 28.91 -15.27 7.10
C ALA A 257 27.81 -16.28 6.71
N GLN A 258 26.69 -15.75 6.19
CA GLN A 258 25.83 -16.44 5.22
C GLN A 258 25.70 -15.57 3.96
N ASP A 259 26.85 -15.20 3.37
CA ASP A 259 26.91 -14.59 2.04
C ASP A 259 26.82 -15.70 0.98
N GLY A 260 25.61 -16.18 0.69
CA GLY A 260 25.41 -17.18 -0.36
C GLY A 260 23.96 -17.42 -0.79
N GLU A 261 22.98 -17.30 0.13
CA GLU A 261 21.56 -17.57 -0.19
C GLU A 261 20.72 -16.31 -0.46
N ALA A 262 21.13 -15.13 0.03
CA ALA A 262 20.42 -13.87 -0.21
C ALA A 262 20.42 -13.38 -1.67
N ALA A 263 21.13 -14.05 -2.57
CA ALA A 263 21.16 -13.72 -3.99
C ALA A 263 20.10 -14.46 -4.83
N ARG A 264 19.47 -15.54 -4.32
CA ARG A 264 18.51 -16.36 -5.07
C ARG A 264 17.04 -16.06 -4.78
N ASP A 265 16.71 -15.39 -3.67
CA ASP A 265 15.35 -14.89 -3.39
C ASP A 265 14.95 -13.67 -4.25
N LYS A 266 15.78 -13.29 -5.23
CA LYS A 266 15.72 -11.99 -5.92
C LYS A 266 14.67 -11.84 -7.03
N GLU A 267 13.81 -12.81 -7.30
CA GLU A 267 12.84 -12.67 -8.40
C GLU A 267 11.41 -13.14 -8.11
N LEU A 268 11.09 -13.46 -6.86
CA LEU A 268 9.69 -13.69 -6.51
C LEU A 268 8.97 -12.35 -6.43
N MET A 269 8.05 -12.15 -7.36
CA MET A 269 7.13 -11.03 -7.36
C MET A 269 6.39 -11.01 -6.02
N ASP A 270 6.33 -9.83 -5.39
CA ASP A 270 5.63 -9.73 -4.11
C ASP A 270 4.12 -9.95 -4.30
N PRO A 271 3.37 -10.41 -3.28
CA PRO A 271 1.97 -10.73 -3.47
C PRO A 271 1.10 -9.54 -3.89
N ASP A 272 1.50 -8.30 -3.56
CA ASP A 272 0.82 -7.09 -4.03
C ASP A 272 1.02 -6.88 -5.53
N GLU A 273 2.26 -7.05 -5.99
CA GLU A 273 2.62 -6.97 -7.40
C GLU A 273 1.85 -8.03 -8.21
N ILE A 274 1.66 -9.25 -7.67
CA ILE A 274 0.88 -10.31 -8.34
C ILE A 274 -0.59 -9.90 -8.48
N VAL A 275 -1.21 -9.45 -7.39
CA VAL A 275 -2.61 -9.02 -7.41
C VAL A 275 -2.79 -7.82 -8.34
N MET A 276 -1.89 -6.84 -8.27
CA MET A 276 -1.88 -5.69 -9.15
C MET A 276 -1.71 -6.13 -10.61
N PHE A 277 -0.81 -7.05 -10.91
CA PHE A 277 -0.58 -7.58 -12.25
C PHE A 277 -1.86 -8.19 -12.82
N PHE A 278 -2.53 -9.09 -12.10
CA PHE A 278 -3.77 -9.69 -12.60
C PHE A 278 -4.89 -8.66 -12.79
N TRP A 279 -5.04 -7.71 -11.87
CA TRP A 279 -6.07 -6.67 -12.00
C TRP A 279 -5.79 -5.68 -13.10
N SER A 280 -4.53 -5.34 -13.32
CA SER A 280 -4.10 -4.47 -14.39
C SER A 280 -4.39 -5.03 -15.79
N ARG A 281 -4.63 -6.34 -15.90
CA ARG A 281 -4.86 -7.06 -17.16
C ARG A 281 -6.32 -7.48 -17.37
N ASN A 282 -7.22 -7.12 -16.47
CA ASN A 282 -8.66 -7.31 -16.72
C ASN A 282 -9.07 -6.46 -17.95
N PRO A 283 -9.84 -7.01 -18.91
CA PRO A 283 -10.34 -6.28 -20.08
C PRO A 283 -10.92 -4.90 -19.76
N ALA A 284 -11.67 -4.77 -18.66
CA ALA A 284 -12.25 -3.49 -18.26
C ALA A 284 -11.19 -2.47 -17.82
N ALA A 285 -10.09 -2.91 -17.21
CA ALA A 285 -8.98 -2.04 -16.84
C ALA A 285 -8.18 -1.60 -18.08
N LEU A 286 -7.94 -2.52 -19.02
CA LEU A 286 -7.27 -2.22 -20.28
C LEU A 286 -8.07 -1.20 -21.12
N GLU A 287 -9.38 -1.40 -21.22
CA GLU A 287 -10.28 -0.50 -21.96
C GLU A 287 -10.29 0.91 -21.35
N ARG A 288 -10.33 1.03 -20.00
CA ARG A 288 -10.23 2.35 -19.33
C ARG A 288 -8.93 3.06 -19.67
N ARG A 289 -7.80 2.36 -19.59
CA ARG A 289 -6.49 2.95 -19.92
C ARG A 289 -6.35 3.33 -21.37
N LYS A 290 -6.92 2.52 -22.27
CA LYS A 290 -6.95 2.84 -23.69
C LYS A 290 -7.69 4.17 -23.92
N ARG A 291 -8.86 4.34 -23.31
CA ARG A 291 -9.62 5.60 -23.37
C ARG A 291 -8.86 6.78 -22.75
N GLU A 292 -8.27 6.59 -21.57
CA GLU A 292 -7.46 7.63 -20.92
C GLU A 292 -6.26 8.04 -21.79
N ALA A 293 -5.59 7.11 -22.46
CA ALA A 293 -4.49 7.39 -23.37
C ALA A 293 -4.93 8.11 -24.65
N GLU A 294 -6.07 7.72 -25.22
CA GLU A 294 -6.70 8.40 -26.36
C GLU A 294 -7.10 9.84 -25.98
N ASP A 295 -7.72 10.03 -24.80
CA ASP A 295 -8.11 11.33 -24.29
C ASP A 295 -6.90 12.23 -24.01
N GLN A 296 -5.82 11.68 -23.41
CA GLN A 296 -4.57 12.41 -23.21
C GLN A 296 -3.91 12.81 -24.52
N THR A 297 -3.93 11.92 -25.52
CA THR A 297 -3.37 12.22 -26.85
C THR A 297 -4.16 13.37 -27.49
N ARG A 298 -5.50 13.31 -27.44
CA ARG A 298 -6.38 14.37 -27.93
C ARG A 298 -6.11 15.71 -27.22
N GLU A 299 -5.99 15.72 -25.89
CA GLU A 299 -5.69 16.94 -25.14
C GLU A 299 -4.31 17.51 -25.48
N GLN A 300 -3.30 16.65 -25.70
CA GLN A 300 -1.97 17.08 -26.12
C GLN A 300 -1.99 17.72 -27.52
N GLU A 301 -2.72 17.14 -28.46
CA GLU A 301 -2.91 17.68 -29.81
C GLU A 301 -3.64 19.03 -29.79
N GLU A 302 -4.70 19.16 -29.00
CA GLU A 302 -5.43 20.42 -28.80
C GLU A 302 -4.52 21.50 -28.18
N ARG A 303 -3.71 21.13 -27.18
CA ARG A 303 -2.76 22.03 -26.54
C ARG A 303 -1.66 22.46 -27.52
N ALA A 304 -1.12 21.54 -28.31
CA ALA A 304 -0.12 21.85 -29.33
C ALA A 304 -0.68 22.80 -30.39
N SER A 305 -1.91 22.53 -30.87
CA SER A 305 -2.61 23.40 -31.83
C SER A 305 -2.83 24.80 -31.28
N ARG A 306 -3.24 24.93 -30.01
CA ARG A 306 -3.41 26.22 -29.34
C ARG A 306 -2.09 26.99 -29.20
N MET A 307 -0.99 26.29 -28.91
CA MET A 307 0.34 26.90 -28.83
C MET A 307 0.81 27.42 -30.19
N GLU A 308 0.51 26.71 -31.27
CA GLU A 308 0.87 27.14 -32.63
C GLU A 308 0.05 28.36 -33.06
N GLN A 309 -1.26 28.36 -32.85
CA GLN A 309 -2.13 29.53 -33.10
C GLN A 309 -1.65 30.76 -32.31
N TRP A 310 -1.23 30.56 -31.05
CA TRP A 310 -0.65 31.64 -30.26
C TRP A 310 0.66 32.17 -30.87
N ARG A 311 1.56 31.29 -31.32
CA ARG A 311 2.82 31.70 -31.98
C ARG A 311 2.56 32.53 -33.24
N GLU A 312 1.63 32.10 -34.09
CA GLU A 312 1.23 32.83 -35.29
C GLU A 312 0.67 34.21 -34.95
N SER A 313 -0.15 34.32 -33.90
CA SER A 313 -0.73 35.59 -33.46
C SER A 313 0.31 36.60 -32.94
N VAL A 314 1.41 36.12 -32.35
CA VAL A 314 2.50 36.97 -31.84
C VAL A 314 3.40 37.47 -32.97
N ILE A 315 3.63 36.66 -34.01
CA ILE A 315 4.45 37.04 -35.16
C ILE A 315 3.74 38.07 -36.06
N ALA A 316 2.40 38.09 -36.05
CA ALA A 316 1.59 39.00 -36.87
C ALA A 316 1.52 40.46 -36.34
N ILE A 317 2.19 40.77 -35.23
CA ILE A 317 2.26 42.11 -34.61
C ILE A 317 3.63 42.72 -34.87
#